data_AF-A0A257B9J9-F1
#
_entry.id   AF-A0A257B9J9-F1
#
_cell.length_a   1.000
_cell.length_b   1.000
_cell.length_c   1.000
_cell.angle_alpha   90.00
_cell.angle_beta   90.00
_cell.angle_gamma   90.00
#
_symmetry.space_group_name_H-M   'P 1'
#
loop_
_entity.id
_entity.type
_entity.pdbx_description
1 polymer ?
#
loop_
_entity_poly.entity_id
_entity_poly.type
_entity_poly.pdbx_seq_one_letter_code
_entity_poly.pdbx_strand_id
1 'polypeptide(L)'
;MLDEAVYIYDDGEREAEVSRLRAFFMGLGADFKVVNVTEDEAARQLVAKWADNASAAFPIVRIGEKIRAVFFNATPDMLAPAYAPGVGAALTGQPVTVYSAGWCPDCRHLESYLDDAGATYDKIDIERIAGAPEQIIEWSGGRRVVPTVKIGAAALLFNPGPQALGRLLGF
;
A
#
# COMPACT_ATOMS: atom_id res chain seq x y z
N MET A 1 -4.52 -5.84 16.50
CA MET A 1 -4.69 -6.88 15.47
C MET A 1 -4.96 -6.14 14.16
N LEU A 2 -4.75 -6.75 12.99
CA LEU A 2 -5.16 -6.10 11.74
C LEU A 2 -6.69 -6.20 11.66
N ASP A 3 -7.40 -5.12 12.01
CA ASP A 3 -8.86 -5.10 12.13
C ASP A 3 -9.56 -4.75 10.79
N GLU A 4 -8.83 -4.84 9.68
CA GLU A 4 -9.27 -4.47 8.33
C GLU A 4 -9.35 -5.72 7.45
N ALA A 5 -10.37 -5.79 6.59
CA ALA A 5 -10.49 -6.88 5.62
C ALA A 5 -9.31 -6.89 4.63
N VAL A 6 -8.74 -8.06 4.38
CA VAL A 6 -7.60 -8.23 3.47
C VAL A 6 -8.06 -8.88 2.16
N TYR A 7 -7.53 -8.43 1.04
CA TYR A 7 -7.79 -9.03 -0.27
C TYR A 7 -6.46 -9.35 -0.93
N ILE A 8 -6.28 -10.61 -1.29
CA ILE A 8 -5.10 -11.12 -1.99
C ILE A 8 -5.53 -11.38 -3.43
N TYR A 9 -5.09 -10.53 -4.35
CA TYR A 9 -5.32 -10.70 -5.77
C TYR A 9 -4.19 -11.53 -6.37
N ASP A 10 -4.54 -12.50 -7.20
CA ASP A 10 -3.62 -13.40 -7.87
C ASP A 10 -4.08 -13.65 -9.31
N ASP A 11 -3.14 -13.99 -10.20
CA ASP A 11 -3.40 -14.35 -11.59
C ASP A 11 -3.49 -15.86 -11.83
N GLY A 12 -3.41 -16.68 -10.79
CA GLY A 12 -3.49 -18.13 -10.84
C GLY A 12 -2.14 -18.82 -11.01
N GLU A 13 -1.04 -18.07 -11.13
CA GLU A 13 0.30 -18.64 -11.37
C GLU A 13 1.19 -18.70 -10.11
N ARG A 14 0.77 -18.10 -8.98
CA ARG A 14 1.62 -17.89 -7.79
C ARG A 14 1.07 -18.55 -6.53
N GLU A 15 0.64 -19.80 -6.65
CA GLU A 15 0.00 -20.55 -5.56
C GLU A 15 0.86 -20.61 -4.28
N ALA A 16 2.19 -20.72 -4.42
CA ALA A 16 3.11 -20.77 -3.29
C ALA A 16 3.18 -19.44 -2.53
N GLU A 17 3.29 -18.32 -3.25
CA GLU A 17 3.29 -16.96 -2.70
C GLU A 17 1.97 -16.66 -1.99
N VAL A 18 0.84 -16.97 -2.64
CA VAL A 18 -0.50 -16.80 -2.09
C VAL A 18 -0.65 -17.64 -0.82
N SER A 19 -0.19 -18.89 -0.83
CA SER A 19 -0.24 -19.76 0.35
C SER A 19 0.55 -19.21 1.54
N ARG A 20 1.72 -18.61 1.30
CA ARG A 20 2.49 -17.92 2.35
C ARG A 20 1.73 -16.73 2.93
N LEU A 21 1.10 -15.91 2.09
CA LEU A 21 0.28 -14.78 2.53
C LEU A 21 -0.94 -15.24 3.34
N ARG A 22 -1.62 -16.32 2.91
CA ARG A 22 -2.75 -16.91 3.66
C ARG A 22 -2.30 -17.32 5.05
N ALA A 23 -1.21 -18.06 5.17
CA ALA A 23 -0.68 -18.50 6.46
C ALA A 23 -0.31 -17.31 7.36
N PHE A 24 0.29 -16.26 6.78
CA PHE A 24 0.61 -15.02 7.48
C PHE A 24 -0.64 -14.34 8.06
N PHE A 25 -1.67 -14.10 7.24
CA PHE A 25 -2.89 -13.44 7.72
C PHE A 25 -3.72 -14.30 8.68
N MET A 26 -3.75 -15.64 8.47
CA MET A 26 -4.31 -16.57 9.45
C MET A 26 -3.60 -16.46 10.81
N GLY A 27 -2.27 -16.37 10.82
CA GLY A 27 -1.49 -16.21 12.05
C GLY A 27 -1.74 -14.89 12.78
N LEU A 28 -2.17 -13.86 12.04
CA LEU A 28 -2.60 -12.58 12.60
C LEU A 28 -4.06 -12.57 13.07
N GLY A 29 -4.82 -13.63 12.79
CA GLY A 29 -6.27 -13.67 13.02
C GLY A 29 -7.06 -12.70 12.14
N ALA A 30 -6.51 -12.30 10.99
CA ALA A 30 -7.14 -11.36 10.07
C ALA A 30 -8.07 -12.08 9.09
N ASP A 31 -9.22 -11.46 8.78
CA ASP A 31 -10.09 -11.90 7.71
C ASP A 31 -9.49 -11.56 6.35
N PHE A 32 -9.37 -12.54 5.47
CA PHE A 32 -8.87 -12.33 4.12
C PHE A 32 -9.67 -13.08 3.05
N LYS A 33 -9.71 -12.50 1.85
CA LYS A 33 -10.26 -13.11 0.63
C LYS A 33 -9.18 -13.23 -0.43
N VAL A 34 -9.05 -14.41 -1.03
CA VAL A 34 -8.25 -14.60 -2.25
C VAL A 34 -9.14 -14.37 -3.46
N VAL A 35 -8.66 -13.63 -4.44
CA VAL A 35 -9.42 -13.24 -5.63
C VAL A 35 -8.56 -13.52 -6.87
N ASN A 36 -9.02 -14.44 -7.72
CA ASN A 36 -8.38 -14.70 -9.01
C ASN A 36 -8.84 -13.64 -10.03
N VAL A 37 -7.93 -12.78 -10.49
CA VAL A 37 -8.25 -11.69 -11.42
C VAL A 37 -8.58 -12.18 -12.83
N THR A 38 -8.22 -13.42 -13.16
CA THR A 38 -8.57 -14.03 -14.45
C THR A 38 -10.06 -14.41 -14.48
N GLU A 39 -10.65 -14.68 -13.31
CA GLU A 39 -12.05 -15.12 -13.16
C GLU A 39 -13.00 -14.01 -12.69
N ASP A 40 -12.48 -12.93 -12.12
CA ASP A 40 -13.26 -11.80 -11.59
C ASP A 40 -12.96 -10.51 -12.37
N GLU A 41 -13.91 -10.09 -13.22
CA GLU A 41 -13.81 -8.89 -14.04
C GLU A 41 -13.68 -7.60 -13.20
N ALA A 42 -14.40 -7.51 -12.08
CA ALA A 42 -14.34 -6.32 -11.23
C ALA A 42 -12.97 -6.23 -10.54
N ALA A 43 -12.43 -7.35 -10.10
CA ALA A 43 -11.08 -7.43 -9.57
C ALA A 43 -10.04 -7.07 -10.62
N ARG A 44 -10.19 -7.55 -11.86
CA ARG A 44 -9.30 -7.22 -12.98
C ARG A 44 -9.31 -5.72 -13.29
N GLN A 45 -10.48 -5.11 -13.36
CA GLN A 45 -10.62 -3.66 -13.59
C GLN A 45 -10.05 -2.84 -12.43
N LEU A 46 -10.21 -3.30 -11.19
CA LEU A 46 -9.60 -2.63 -10.04
C LEU A 46 -8.07 -2.71 -10.08
N VAL A 47 -7.52 -3.90 -10.34
CA VAL A 47 -6.07 -4.10 -10.43
C VAL A 47 -5.46 -3.32 -11.60
N ALA A 48 -6.17 -3.21 -12.72
CA ALA A 48 -5.73 -2.41 -13.86
C ALA A 48 -5.49 -0.93 -13.52
N LYS A 49 -6.22 -0.37 -12.55
CA LYS A 49 -5.98 1.00 -12.04
C LYS A 49 -4.62 1.16 -11.36
N TRP A 50 -4.00 0.06 -10.97
CA TRP A 50 -2.67 0.02 -10.39
C TRP A 50 -1.60 -0.44 -11.38
N ALA A 51 -1.93 -0.64 -12.67
CA ALA A 51 -1.05 -1.26 -13.67
C ALA A 51 0.32 -0.57 -13.79
N ASP A 52 0.40 0.74 -13.63
CA ASP A 52 1.66 1.51 -13.60
C ASP A 52 2.61 1.13 -12.45
N ASN A 53 2.07 0.45 -11.42
CA ASN A 53 2.80 -0.14 -10.30
C ASN A 53 2.78 -1.68 -10.35
N ALA A 54 1.98 -2.29 -11.24
CA ALA A 54 1.54 -3.68 -11.13
C ALA A 54 1.78 -4.56 -12.35
N SER A 55 2.39 -4.07 -13.44
CA SER A 55 2.74 -4.95 -14.57
C SER A 55 3.70 -6.06 -14.09
N ALA A 56 3.18 -7.29 -13.95
CA ALA A 56 3.81 -8.49 -13.38
C ALA A 56 3.92 -8.59 -11.84
N ALA A 57 3.26 -7.73 -11.07
CA ALA A 57 3.47 -7.62 -9.62
C ALA A 57 2.44 -8.36 -8.74
N PHE A 58 2.01 -9.56 -9.15
CA PHE A 58 1.24 -10.46 -8.29
C PHE A 58 2.15 -11.22 -7.32
N PRO A 59 1.64 -11.65 -6.15
CA PRO A 59 0.31 -11.34 -5.62
C PRO A 59 0.21 -9.87 -5.18
N ILE A 60 -0.98 -9.29 -5.32
CA ILE A 60 -1.27 -7.93 -4.84
C ILE A 60 -2.09 -8.05 -3.56
N VAL A 61 -1.66 -7.38 -2.50
CA VAL A 61 -2.42 -7.35 -1.23
C VAL A 61 -3.04 -5.97 -1.04
N ARG A 62 -4.36 -5.95 -0.86
CA ARG A 62 -5.13 -4.77 -0.49
C ARG A 62 -5.60 -4.89 0.96
N ILE A 63 -5.40 -3.83 1.73
CA ILE A 63 -5.87 -3.71 3.11
C ILE A 63 -7.07 -2.76 3.16
N GLY A 64 -8.15 -3.22 3.78
CA GLY A 64 -9.40 -2.49 4.01
C GLY A 64 -10.40 -2.57 2.86
N GLU A 65 -11.69 -2.54 3.20
CA GLU A 65 -12.77 -2.34 2.21
C GLU A 65 -12.66 -0.95 1.57
N LYS A 66 -12.39 0.06 2.41
CA LYS A 66 -11.83 1.34 1.96
C LYS A 66 -10.33 1.14 1.84
N ILE A 67 -9.80 1.21 0.62
CA ILE A 67 -8.40 0.90 0.31
C ILE A 67 -7.43 1.72 1.17
N ARG A 68 -6.86 1.15 2.23
CA ARG A 68 -5.89 1.81 3.11
C ARG A 68 -4.47 1.61 2.60
N ALA A 69 -4.20 0.45 2.04
CA ALA A 69 -2.91 0.10 1.48
C ALA A 69 -3.06 -0.90 0.35
N VAL A 70 -2.13 -0.83 -0.60
CA VAL A 70 -1.93 -1.80 -1.67
C VAL A 70 -0.45 -2.14 -1.72
N PHE A 71 -0.11 -3.43 -1.67
CA PHE A 71 1.24 -3.95 -1.79
C PHE A 71 1.33 -4.81 -3.04
N PHE A 72 2.40 -4.63 -3.80
CA PHE A 72 2.68 -5.32 -5.05
C PHE A 72 3.82 -6.32 -4.85
N ASN A 73 3.77 -7.46 -5.55
CA ASN A 73 4.66 -8.60 -5.32
C ASN A 73 4.76 -8.92 -3.82
N ALA A 74 3.60 -8.94 -3.17
CA ALA A 74 3.50 -8.91 -1.73
C ALA A 74 4.04 -10.19 -1.10
N THR A 75 4.85 -10.04 -0.05
CA THR A 75 5.35 -11.15 0.76
C THR A 75 5.06 -10.90 2.23
N PRO A 76 4.90 -11.95 3.05
CA PRO A 76 4.76 -11.78 4.50
C PRO A 76 5.83 -10.86 5.11
N ASP A 77 7.09 -11.00 4.68
CA ASP A 77 8.21 -10.21 5.19
C ASP A 77 8.08 -8.72 4.88
N MET A 78 7.53 -8.36 3.70
CA MET A 78 7.27 -6.97 3.34
C MET A 78 6.16 -6.35 4.21
N LEU A 79 5.14 -7.13 4.56
CA LEU A 79 3.97 -6.65 5.30
C LEU A 79 4.17 -6.66 6.81
N ALA A 80 4.99 -7.59 7.32
CA ALA A 80 5.22 -7.79 8.74
C ALA A 80 5.59 -6.52 9.52
N PRO A 81 6.46 -5.59 9.02
CA PRO A 81 6.83 -4.40 9.77
C PRO A 81 5.62 -3.52 10.13
N ALA A 82 4.61 -3.45 9.27
CA ALA A 82 3.40 -2.68 9.53
C ALA A 82 2.35 -3.45 10.34
N TYR A 83 2.18 -4.74 10.07
CA TYR A 83 0.96 -5.47 10.45
C TYR A 83 1.16 -6.66 11.40
N ALA A 84 2.39 -7.09 11.65
CA ALA A 84 2.68 -8.24 12.49
C ALA A 84 3.56 -7.88 13.72
N PRO A 85 3.43 -8.62 14.83
CA PRO A 85 4.44 -8.63 15.88
C PRO A 85 5.72 -9.32 15.37
N GLY A 86 6.85 -8.63 15.37
CA GLY A 86 8.14 -9.18 14.93
C GLY A 86 8.86 -8.31 13.89
N VAL A 87 9.95 -8.84 13.32
CA VAL A 87 10.78 -8.14 12.32
C VAL A 87 10.50 -8.74 10.94
N GLY A 88 10.13 -7.89 9.99
CA GLY A 88 10.08 -8.21 8.56
C GLY A 88 11.14 -7.44 7.78
N ALA A 89 11.22 -7.68 6.47
CA ALA A 89 12.08 -6.92 5.59
C ALA A 89 11.44 -5.55 5.30
N ALA A 90 12.03 -4.49 5.86
CA ALA A 90 11.64 -3.12 5.53
C ALA A 90 11.91 -2.82 4.04
N LEU A 91 11.09 -1.95 3.47
CA LEU A 91 11.24 -1.36 2.14
C LEU A 91 12.33 -0.26 2.12
N THR A 92 13.37 -0.45 2.92
CA THR A 92 14.46 0.50 3.07
C THR A 92 15.16 0.75 1.73
N GLY A 93 15.44 2.01 1.42
CA GLY A 93 16.08 2.42 0.17
C GLY A 93 15.14 2.44 -1.04
N GLN A 94 13.87 2.08 -0.91
CA GLN A 94 12.89 2.35 -1.96
C GLN A 94 12.61 3.85 -2.07
N PRO A 95 12.44 4.40 -3.29
CA PRO A 95 12.00 5.79 -3.47
C PRO A 95 10.67 6.02 -2.78
N VAL A 96 10.57 7.06 -1.95
CA VAL A 96 9.32 7.43 -1.28
C VAL A 96 8.79 8.70 -1.94
N THR A 97 7.52 8.68 -2.34
CA THR A 97 6.83 9.87 -2.84
C THR A 97 5.60 10.15 -1.98
N VAL A 98 5.51 11.36 -1.43
CA VAL A 98 4.39 11.83 -0.62
C VAL A 98 3.54 12.80 -1.43
N TYR A 99 2.34 12.37 -1.78
CA TYR A 99 1.31 13.23 -2.36
C TYR A 99 0.60 13.97 -1.23
N SER A 100 0.70 15.30 -1.27
CA SER A 100 0.35 16.19 -0.18
C SER A 100 -0.40 17.42 -0.68
N ALA A 101 -1.00 18.17 0.24
CA ALA A 101 -1.66 19.44 -0.04
C ALA A 101 -1.43 20.42 1.12
N GLY A 102 -1.37 21.73 0.82
CA GLY A 102 -1.07 22.75 1.82
C GLY A 102 -2.14 22.86 2.93
N TRP A 103 -3.39 22.56 2.59
CA TRP A 103 -4.51 22.59 3.54
C TRP A 103 -4.58 21.38 4.48
N CYS A 104 -3.81 20.31 4.21
CA CYS A 104 -3.95 19.02 4.87
C CYS A 104 -3.12 18.93 6.17
N PRO A 105 -3.74 18.86 7.36
CA PRO A 105 -3.01 18.74 8.62
C PRO A 105 -2.30 17.39 8.77
N ASP A 106 -2.94 16.29 8.36
CA ASP A 106 -2.34 14.94 8.40
C ASP A 106 -1.07 14.88 7.54
N CYS A 107 -1.06 15.59 6.41
CA CYS A 107 0.10 15.67 5.54
C CYS A 107 1.27 16.36 6.23
N ARG A 108 1.03 17.50 6.88
CA ARG A 108 2.07 18.20 7.67
C ARG A 108 2.60 17.32 8.81
N HIS A 109 1.72 16.58 9.48
CA HIS A 109 2.14 15.67 10.55
C HIS A 109 3.01 14.53 10.02
N LEU A 110 2.60 13.89 8.91
CA LEU A 110 3.37 12.82 8.31
C LEU A 110 4.73 13.31 7.79
N GLU A 111 4.76 14.46 7.11
CA GLU A 111 5.98 15.11 6.63
C GLU A 111 6.95 15.40 7.77
N SER A 112 6.48 16.04 8.85
CA SER A 112 7.30 16.31 10.04
C SER A 112 7.90 15.03 10.65
N TYR A 113 7.11 13.95 10.73
CA TYR A 113 7.59 12.68 11.25
C TYR A 113 8.70 12.07 10.36
N LEU A 114 8.54 12.16 9.03
CA LEU A 114 9.55 11.70 8.08
C LEU A 114 10.82 12.54 8.15
N ASP A 115 10.67 13.87 8.27
CA ASP A 115 11.77 14.82 8.39
C ASP A 115 12.57 14.59 9.69
N ASP A 116 11.87 14.40 10.83
CA ASP A 116 12.49 14.11 12.13
C ASP A 116 13.26 12.78 12.13
N ALA A 117 12.80 11.80 11.35
CA ALA A 117 13.49 10.53 11.15
C ALA A 117 14.65 10.59 10.14
N GLY A 118 14.86 11.73 9.46
CA GLY A 118 15.87 11.88 8.41
C GLY A 118 15.55 11.10 7.13
N ALA A 119 14.28 10.77 6.89
CA ALA A 119 13.86 10.02 5.71
C ALA A 119 13.88 10.92 4.47
N THR A 120 14.44 10.42 3.36
CA THR A 120 14.39 11.11 2.07
C THR A 120 13.12 10.74 1.31
N TYR A 121 12.37 11.73 0.84
CA TYR A 121 11.17 11.53 0.01
C TYR A 121 10.96 12.68 -0.97
N ASP A 122 10.30 12.38 -2.09
CA ASP A 122 9.81 13.37 -3.03
C ASP A 122 8.42 13.84 -2.60
N LYS A 123 8.20 15.15 -2.56
CA LYS A 123 6.87 15.72 -2.29
C LYS A 123 6.17 16.12 -3.58
N ILE A 124 4.96 15.62 -3.79
CA ILE A 124 4.06 16.06 -4.86
C ILE A 124 2.93 16.88 -4.24
N ASP A 125 2.91 18.18 -4.53
CA ASP A 125 1.78 19.04 -4.19
C ASP A 125 0.65 18.84 -5.22
N ILE A 126 -0.43 18.20 -4.77
CA ILE A 126 -1.56 17.84 -5.64
C ILE A 126 -2.35 19.07 -6.11
N GLU A 127 -2.12 20.24 -5.52
CA GLU A 127 -2.74 21.50 -5.93
C GLU A 127 -2.02 22.13 -7.14
N ARG A 128 -0.79 21.68 -7.41
CA ARG A 128 0.08 22.25 -8.45
C ARG A 128 0.34 21.30 -9.61
N ILE A 129 0.34 20.00 -9.35
CA ILE A 129 0.60 18.98 -10.37
C ILE A 129 -0.71 18.52 -11.00
N ALA A 130 -0.89 18.88 -12.27
CA ALA A 130 -2.04 18.44 -13.06
C ALA A 130 -2.11 16.90 -13.10
N GLY A 131 -3.31 16.35 -12.91
CA GLY A 131 -3.55 14.90 -12.93
C GLY A 131 -3.25 14.17 -11.62
N ALA A 132 -2.54 14.79 -10.67
CA ALA A 132 -2.21 14.13 -9.39
C ALA A 132 -3.47 13.81 -8.54
N PRO A 133 -4.46 14.70 -8.40
CA PRO A 133 -5.70 14.36 -7.70
C PRO A 133 -6.47 13.20 -8.34
N GLU A 134 -6.56 13.17 -9.67
CA GLU A 134 -7.26 12.14 -10.45
C GLU A 134 -6.59 10.79 -10.27
N GLN A 135 -5.26 10.76 -10.32
CA GLN A 135 -4.47 9.55 -10.10
C GLN A 135 -4.70 8.96 -8.70
N ILE A 136 -4.74 9.82 -7.67
CA ILE A 136 -5.04 9.40 -6.30
C ILE A 136 -6.44 8.80 -6.21
N ILE A 137 -7.43 9.46 -6.81
CA ILE A 137 -8.82 8.98 -6.84
C ILE A 137 -8.87 7.61 -7.51
N GLU A 138 -8.17 7.42 -8.62
CA GLU A 138 -8.12 6.15 -9.34
C GLU A 138 -7.49 5.04 -8.48
N TRP A 139 -6.30 5.28 -7.93
CA TRP A 139 -5.59 4.32 -7.09
C TRP A 139 -6.36 3.95 -5.82
N SER A 140 -7.03 4.91 -5.19
CA SER A 140 -7.66 4.71 -3.88
C SER A 140 -9.06 4.08 -3.96
N GLY A 141 -9.53 3.75 -5.16
CA GLY A 141 -10.90 3.27 -5.40
C GLY A 141 -11.97 4.36 -5.31
N GLY A 142 -11.67 5.58 -5.74
CA GLY A 142 -12.65 6.68 -5.88
C GLY A 142 -12.58 7.78 -4.81
N ARG A 143 -11.51 7.86 -4.01
CA ARG A 143 -11.39 8.84 -2.92
C ARG A 143 -10.28 9.83 -3.20
N ARG A 144 -10.57 11.11 -3.01
CA ARG A 144 -9.53 12.13 -2.95
C ARG A 144 -8.92 12.12 -1.54
N VAL A 145 -7.86 11.34 -1.35
CA VAL A 145 -7.24 11.11 -0.04
C VAL A 145 -5.77 11.51 -0.03
N VAL A 146 -5.40 12.34 0.93
CA VAL A 146 -4.01 12.72 1.22
C VAL A 146 -3.79 12.68 2.75
N PRO A 147 -2.56 12.44 3.24
CA PRO A 147 -1.36 12.11 2.46
C PRO A 147 -1.48 10.75 1.77
N THR A 148 -1.14 10.67 0.50
CA THR A 148 -0.97 9.37 -0.20
C THR A 148 0.51 9.13 -0.37
N VAL A 149 1.00 7.95 0.02
CA VAL A 149 2.42 7.61 -0.04
C VAL A 149 2.63 6.48 -1.02
N LYS A 150 3.50 6.71 -2.00
CA LYS A 150 4.00 5.67 -2.91
C LYS A 150 5.41 5.28 -2.47
N ILE A 151 5.65 3.97 -2.32
CA ILE A 151 6.96 3.41 -1.98
C ILE A 151 7.44 2.59 -3.18
N GLY A 152 8.24 3.21 -4.04
CA GLY A 152 8.76 2.63 -5.28
C GLY A 152 7.67 1.97 -6.12
N ALA A 153 7.93 0.75 -6.56
CA ALA A 153 6.93 -0.14 -7.16
C ALA A 153 6.28 -1.08 -6.13
N ALA A 154 6.61 -0.95 -4.84
CA ALA A 154 6.25 -1.91 -3.80
C ALA A 154 4.90 -1.62 -3.15
N ALA A 155 4.55 -0.36 -2.91
CA ALA A 155 3.31 -0.04 -2.20
C ALA A 155 2.69 1.33 -2.52
N LEU A 156 1.36 1.39 -2.36
CA LEU A 156 0.56 2.61 -2.27
C LEU A 156 -0.18 2.62 -0.93
N LEU A 157 -0.04 3.69 -0.15
CA LEU A 157 -0.65 3.85 1.16
C LEU A 157 -1.50 5.12 1.19
N PHE A 158 -2.72 5.02 1.71
CA PHE A 158 -3.71 6.10 1.68
C PHE A 158 -4.03 6.60 3.10
N ASN A 159 -3.49 7.77 3.43
CA ASN A 159 -3.42 8.34 4.78
C ASN A 159 -2.83 7.35 5.80
N PRO A 160 -1.56 6.89 5.61
CA PRO A 160 -0.94 5.96 6.54
C PRO A 160 -0.62 6.63 7.89
N GLY A 161 -0.71 5.84 8.97
CA GLY A 161 -0.21 6.27 10.27
C GLY A 161 1.33 6.38 10.24
N PRO A 162 1.94 7.44 10.82
CA PRO A 162 3.38 7.66 10.75
C PRO A 162 4.23 6.48 11.24
N GLN A 163 3.87 5.86 12.37
CA GLN A 163 4.60 4.71 12.91
C GLN A 163 4.51 3.45 12.04
N ALA A 164 3.40 3.23 11.34
CA ALA A 164 3.29 2.11 10.41
C ALA A 164 4.16 2.34 9.18
N LEU A 165 4.20 3.58 8.68
CA LEU A 165 5.09 3.96 7.59
C LEU A 165 6.57 3.87 8.00
N GLY A 166 6.96 4.40 9.17
CA GLY A 166 8.34 4.32 9.69
C GLY A 166 8.84 2.88 9.75
N ARG A 167 8.04 1.97 10.31
CA ARG A 167 8.39 0.54 10.33
C ARG A 167 8.55 -0.08 8.94
N LEU A 168 7.72 0.31 7.96
CA LEU A 168 7.89 -0.12 6.56
C LEU A 168 9.18 0.42 5.94
N LEU A 169 9.63 1.61 6.34
CA LEU A 169 10.85 2.24 5.80
C LEU A 169 12.11 1.85 6.58
N GLY A 170 11.96 1.29 7.78
CA GLY A 170 13.02 0.73 8.60
C GLY A 170 13.53 1.63 9.71
N PHE A 171 12.70 2.54 10.24
CA PHE A 171 13.04 3.42 11.36
C PHE A 171 11.88 3.60 12.36
#